data_AF-A0A645IQG9-F1
#
_entry.id   AF-A0A645IQG9-F1
#
_cell.length_a   1.000
_cell.length_b   1.000
_cell.length_c   1.000
_cell.angle_alpha   90.00
_cell.angle_beta   90.00
_cell.angle_gamma   90.00
#
_symmetry.space_group_name_H-M   'P 1'
#
loop_
_entity.id
_entity.type
_entity.pdbx_description
1 polymer ?
#
loop_
_entity_poly.entity_id
_entity_poly.type
_entity_poly.pdbx_seq_one_letter_code
_entity_poly.pdbx_strand_id
1 'polypeptide(L)' 'MDLRGAIIDSDVNVNINSAFGSAKIFLPNNVNVKLNGDNVFGGSKNMHTDSGIAGAPTVFVNSDSVFGSVTVY' A
#
# COMPACT_ATOMS: atom_id res chain seq x y z
N MET A 1 -4.48 6.15 6.48
CA MET A 1 -4.59 4.98 7.36
C MET A 1 -3.22 4.66 7.92
N ASP A 2 -3.10 4.51 9.23
CA ASP A 2 -1.82 4.23 9.90
C ASP A 2 -1.85 2.83 10.51
N LEU A 3 -1.02 1.93 9.99
CA LEU A 3 -0.88 0.54 10.41
C LEU A 3 0.51 0.26 10.99
N ARG A 4 1.32 1.28 11.29
CA ARG A 4 2.68 1.09 11.83
C ARG A 4 2.71 0.33 13.17
N GLY A 5 1.60 0.34 13.92
CA GLY A 5 1.43 -0.43 15.15
C GLY A 5 0.73 -1.78 14.96
N ALA A 6 0.38 -2.18 13.74
CA ALA A 6 -0.30 -3.44 13.47
C ALA A 6 0.69 -4.61 13.50
N ILE A 7 0.25 -5.74 14.04
CA ILE A 7 0.95 -7.01 13.92
C ILE A 7 0.45 -7.68 12.65
N ILE A 8 1.33 -7.82 11.67
CA ILE A 8 1.08 -8.54 10.41
C ILE A 8 1.96 -9.78 10.45
N ASP A 9 1.34 -10.94 10.64
CA ASP A 9 1.99 -12.25 10.79
C ASP A 9 1.80 -13.17 9.57
N SER A 10 0.90 -12.79 8.65
CA SER A 10 0.68 -13.46 7.38
C SER A 10 0.54 -12.44 6.24
N ASP A 11 0.63 -12.92 5.01
CA ASP A 11 0.34 -12.12 3.83
C ASP A 11 -1.08 -11.53 3.90
N VAL A 12 -1.23 -10.28 3.50
CA VAL A 12 -2.51 -9.55 3.57
C VAL A 12 -2.78 -8.78 2.29
N ASN A 13 -4.06 -8.70 1.93
CA ASN A 13 -4.53 -7.87 0.83
C ASN A 13 -5.19 -6.60 1.38
N VAL A 14 -4.78 -5.46 0.85
CA VAL A 14 -5.34 -4.15 1.17
C VAL A 14 -5.88 -3.54 -0.12
N ASN A 15 -7.19 -3.34 -0.19
CA ASN A 15 -7.84 -2.70 -1.32
C ASN A 15 -8.14 -1.24 -0.98
N ILE A 16 -7.63 -0.32 -1.79
CA ILE A 16 -7.82 1.12 -1.65
C ILE A 16 -8.50 1.63 -2.92
N ASN A 17 -9.73 2.11 -2.78
CA ASN A 17 -10.43 2.79 -3.86
C ASN A 17 -10.53 4.28 -3.55
N SER A 18 -9.97 5.12 -4.41
CA SER A 18 -10.06 6.58 -4.30
C SER A 18 -10.66 7.16 -5.56
N ALA A 19 -11.96 7.46 -5.51
CA ALA A 19 -12.62 8.17 -6.61
C ALA A 19 -12.07 9.61 -6.76
N PHE A 20 -11.84 10.29 -5.63
CA PHE A 20 -11.33 11.67 -5.58
C PHE A 20 -10.38 11.86 -4.40
N GLY A 21 -9.25 12.54 -4.65
CA GLY A 21 -8.29 12.93 -3.61
C GLY A 21 -7.19 11.90 -3.35
N SER A 22 -6.37 12.16 -2.35
CA SER A 22 -5.19 11.35 -2.04
C SER A 22 -5.39 10.45 -0.84
N ALA A 23 -5.02 9.17 -0.96
CA ALA A 23 -4.94 8.23 0.14
C ALA A 23 -3.48 7.99 0.54
N LYS A 24 -3.23 7.96 1.85
CA LYS A 24 -1.93 7.58 2.41
C LYS A 24 -2.12 6.40 3.34
N ILE A 25 -1.30 5.37 3.17
CA ILE A 25 -1.21 4.23 4.06
C ILE A 25 0.20 4.15 4.61
N PHE A 26 0.33 3.94 5.92
CA PHE A 26 1.61 3.73 6.59
C PHE A 26 1.66 2.30 7.10
N LEU A 27 2.64 1.52 6.65
CA LEU A 27 2.83 0.12 7.00
C LEU A 27 3.97 -0.03 8.02
N PRO A 28 3.97 -1.11 8.82
CA PRO A 28 5.09 -1.40 9.71
C PRO A 28 6.31 -1.84 8.90
N ASN A 29 7.52 -1.59 9.40
CA ASN A 29 8.78 -1.81 8.66
C ASN A 29 9.14 -3.29 8.41
N ASN A 30 8.41 -4.23 9.03
CA ASN A 30 8.71 -5.66 9.00
C ASN A 30 7.88 -6.42 7.95
N VAL A 31 7.43 -5.74 6.89
CA VAL A 31 6.64 -6.36 5.82
C VAL A 31 7.17 -5.98 4.45
N ASN A 32 6.98 -6.85 3.47
CA ASN A 32 7.18 -6.55 2.06
C ASN A 32 5.94 -5.86 1.49
N VAL A 33 6.11 -5.02 0.48
CA VAL A 33 5.00 -4.34 -0.20
C VAL A 33 4.99 -4.64 -1.68
N LYS A 34 3.83 -5.05 -2.19
CA LYS A 34 3.54 -5.14 -3.63
C LYS A 34 2.36 -4.24 -3.95
N LEU A 35 2.61 -3.19 -4.73
CA LEU A 35 1.60 -2.22 -5.15
C LEU A 35 1.13 -2.55 -6.57
N ASN A 36 -0.16 -2.79 -6.73
CA ASN A 36 -0.85 -3.03 -8.00
C ASN A 36 -2.07 -2.10 -8.10
N GLY A 37 -2.64 -1.93 -9.29
CA GLY A 37 -3.96 -1.30 -9.47
C GLY A 37 -4.02 -0.28 -10.59
N ASP A 38 -5.26 0.01 -11.02
CA ASP A 38 -5.53 0.84 -12.19
C ASP A 38 -5.78 2.29 -11.78
N ASN A 39 -5.08 3.22 -12.45
CA ASN A 39 -5.15 4.64 -12.14
C ASN A 39 -5.43 5.43 -13.42
N VAL A 40 -6.56 6.17 -13.47
CA VAL A 40 -7.02 6.84 -14.70
C VAL A 40 -6.52 8.29 -14.78
N PHE A 41 -6.89 9.15 -13.82
CA PHE A 41 -6.43 10.54 -13.69
C PHE A 41 -5.73 10.73 -12.34
N GLY A 42 -4.60 10.05 -12.20
CA GLY A 42 -3.96 9.88 -10.92
C GLY A 42 -2.69 9.04 -10.97
N GLY A 43 -2.25 8.58 -9.81
CA GLY A 43 -1.11 7.66 -9.73
C GLY A 43 -0.93 7.05 -8.36
N SER A 44 -0.42 5.82 -8.35
CA SER A 44 -0.11 5.11 -7.12
C SER A 44 1.39 4.92 -6.99
N LYS A 45 1.93 5.20 -5.79
CA LYS A 45 3.36 5.17 -5.53
C LYS A 45 3.67 4.40 -4.26
N ASN A 46 4.61 3.47 -4.37
CA ASN A 46 5.22 2.84 -3.23
C ASN A 46 6.45 3.66 -2.80
N MET A 47 6.41 4.22 -1.59
CA MET A 47 7.52 4.89 -0.91
C MET A 47 8.00 4.10 0.31
N HIS A 48 7.49 2.88 0.53
CA HIS A 48 7.94 2.03 1.61
C HIS A 48 9.38 1.58 1.36
N THR A 49 10.25 1.82 2.33
CA THR A 49 11.70 1.61 2.20
C THR A 49 12.11 0.16 2.40
N ASP A 50 11.32 -0.60 3.18
CA ASP A 50 11.64 -1.95 3.59
C ASP A 50 11.00 -2.94 2.60
N SER A 51 11.74 -3.28 1.54
CA SER A 51 11.27 -4.20 0.50
C SER A 51 12.29 -5.32 0.27
N GLY A 52 11.81 -6.53 0.01
CA GLY A 52 12.65 -7.70 -0.24
C GLY A 52 13.20 -8.39 1.01
N ILE A 53 12.55 -8.23 2.16
CA ILE A 53 12.90 -8.92 3.40
C ILE A 53 12.51 -10.40 3.26
N ALA A 54 13.51 -11.29 3.25
CA ALA A 54 13.29 -12.73 3.13
C ALA A 54 12.50 -13.25 4.35
N GLY A 55 11.40 -13.97 4.08
CA GLY A 55 10.55 -14.55 5.13
C GLY A 55 9.61 -13.58 5.84
N ALA A 56 9.63 -12.29 5.48
CA ALA A 56 8.65 -11.33 5.99
C ALA A 56 7.31 -11.42 5.23
N PRO A 57 6.17 -11.21 5.91
CA PRO A 57 4.86 -11.14 5.28
C PRO A 57 4.80 -10.10 4.17
N THR A 58 4.00 -10.35 3.13
CA THR A 58 3.77 -9.42 2.02
C THR A 58 2.40 -8.78 2.13
N VAL A 59 2.39 -7.44 2.13
CA VAL A 59 1.19 -6.61 1.96
C VAL A 59 1.00 -6.35 0.47
N PHE A 60 -0.05 -6.92 -0.08
CA PHE A 60 -0.51 -6.66 -1.44
C PHE A 60 -1.48 -5.48 -1.41
N VAL A 61 -1.06 -4.35 -1.95
CA VAL A 61 -1.88 -3.14 -2.02
C VAL A 61 -2.46 -3.05 -3.42
N ASN A 62 -3.78 -3.18 -3.54
CA ASN A 62 -4.51 -2.92 -4.79
C ASN A 62 -5.11 -1.52 -4.70
N SER A 63 -4.58 -0.60 -5.50
CA SER A 63 -4.94 0.82 -5.50
C SER A 63 -5.63 1.21 -6.79
N ASP A 64 -6.95 1.36 -6.73
CA ASP A 64 -7.75 1.86 -7.85
C ASP A 64 -8.06 3.34 -7.60
N SER A 65 -7.66 4.21 -8.52
CA SER A 65 -7.96 5.64 -8.40
C SER A 65 -8.42 6.27 -9.70
N VAL A 66 -9.41 7.15 -9.59
CA VAL A 66 -9.96 7.87 -10.76
C VAL A 66 -9.39 9.28 -10.82
N PHE A 67 -9.63 10.15 -9.83
CA PHE A 67 -9.08 11.51 -9.76
C PHE A 67 -8.28 11.72 -8.47
N GLY A 68 -7.16 11.00 -8.33
CA GLY A 68 -6.50 10.91 -7.03
C GLY A 68 -5.12 10.26 -7.05
N SER A 69 -4.56 10.06 -5.87
CA SER A 69 -3.31 9.32 -5.74
C SER A 69 -3.29 8.44 -4.51
N VAL A 70 -2.61 7.31 -4.57
CA VAL A 70 -2.37 6.45 -3.42
C VAL A 70 -0.88 6.42 -3.15
N THR A 71 -0.47 6.73 -1.93
CA THR A 71 0.94 6.60 -1.51
C THR A 71 1.04 5.63 -0.35
N VAL A 72 1.87 4.61 -0.54
CA VAL A 72 2.25 3.65 0.49
C VAL A 72 3.55 4.12 1.12
N TYR A 73 3.56 4.25 2.44
CA TYR A 73 4.72 4.61 3.26
C TYR A 73 5.07 3.46 4.19
#